data_AF-A0A2V9S922-F1
#
_entry.id   AF-A0A2V9S922-F1
#
_cell.length_a   1.000
_cell.length_b   1.000
_cell.length_c   1.000
_cell.angle_alpha   90.00
_cell.angle_beta   90.00
_cell.angle_gamma   90.00
#
_symmetry.space_group_name_H-M   'P 1'
#
loop_
_entity.id
_entity.type
_entity.pdbx_description
1 polymer ?
#
loop_
_entity_poly.entity_id
_entity_poly.type
_entity_poly.pdbx_seq_one_letter_code
_entity_poly.pdbx_strand_id
1 'polypeptide(L)'
;MALRASARKILLRLFIGLAVAYLLFAGYILWTMHQPPETFGRVMSKMPDAAYLILPFETLWTHARAGRLQTGDPAPDFSLLKLDKSDKVQLSALSSRQPVVLVFGSYT
;
A
#
# COMPACT_ATOMS: atom_id res chain seq x y z
N MET A 1 32.07 -18.71 -26.03
CA MET A 1 32.24 -17.30 -26.45
C MET A 1 32.54 -16.47 -25.21
N ALA A 2 33.82 -16.33 -24.84
CA ALA A 2 34.21 -15.62 -23.62
C ALA A 2 34.08 -14.10 -23.84
N LEU A 3 33.24 -13.43 -23.04
CA LEU A 3 33.17 -11.96 -23.05
C LEU A 3 34.55 -11.39 -22.72
N ARG A 4 35.09 -10.52 -23.58
CA ARG A 4 36.33 -9.77 -23.30
C ARG A 4 36.21 -9.09 -21.93
N ALA A 5 37.28 -9.06 -21.14
CA ALA A 5 37.27 -8.52 -19.77
C ALA A 5 36.71 -7.08 -19.66
N SER A 6 36.86 -6.28 -20.72
CA SER A 6 36.25 -4.94 -20.82
C SER A 6 34.71 -4.99 -20.93
N ALA A 7 34.17 -5.90 -21.74
CA ALA A 7 32.72 -6.10 -21.88
C ALA A 7 32.09 -6.55 -20.54
N ARG A 8 32.78 -7.37 -19.76
CA ARG A 8 32.33 -7.77 -18.41
C ARG A 8 32.22 -6.57 -17.46
N LYS A 9 33.19 -5.65 -17.49
CA LYS A 9 33.17 -4.42 -16.67
C LYS A 9 32.01 -3.49 -17.07
N ILE A 10 31.74 -3.35 -18.36
CA ILE A 10 30.61 -2.56 -18.87
C ILE A 10 29.29 -3.20 -18.44
N LEU A 11 29.13 -4.51 -18.62
CA LEU A 11 27.94 -5.24 -18.21
C LEU A 11 27.66 -5.07 -16.71
N LEU A 12 28.70 -5.16 -15.88
CA LEU A 12 28.58 -4.96 -14.44
C LEU A 12 28.10 -3.54 -14.09
N ARG A 13 28.65 -2.51 -14.76
CA ARG A 13 28.23 -1.11 -14.55
C ARG A 13 26.77 -0.89 -14.97
N LEU A 14 26.36 -1.48 -16.10
CA LEU A 14 24.96 -1.40 -16.56
C LEU A 14 24.02 -2.10 -15.58
N PHE A 15 24.39 -3.29 -15.11
CA PHE A 15 23.59 -4.03 -14.13
C PHE A 15 23.46 -3.25 -12.82
N ILE A 16 24.56 -2.68 -12.31
CA ILE A 16 24.53 -1.85 -11.10
C ILE A 16 23.66 -0.61 -11.32
N GLY A 17 23.82 0.09 -12.45
CA GLY A 17 23.00 1.25 -12.78
C GLY A 17 21.51 0.91 -12.82
N LEU A 18 21.15 -0.22 -13.44
CA LEU A 18 19.77 -0.70 -13.49
C LEU A 18 19.25 -1.08 -12.10
N ALA A 19 20.04 -1.76 -11.28
CA ALA A 19 19.67 -2.13 -9.93
C ALA A 19 19.43 -0.89 -9.04
N VAL A 20 20.29 0.12 -9.14
CA VAL A 20 20.12 1.39 -8.42
C VAL A 20 18.86 2.11 -8.90
N ALA A 21 18.65 2.21 -10.22
CA ALA A 21 17.44 2.83 -10.77
C ALA A 21 16.17 2.12 -10.29
N TYR A 22 16.18 0.78 -10.26
CA TYR A 22 15.07 -0.03 -9.76
C TYR A 22 14.81 0.22 -8.26
N LEU A 23 15.85 0.23 -7.43
CA LEU A 23 15.71 0.49 -6.00
C LEU A 23 15.21 1.91 -5.71
N LEU A 24 15.67 2.91 -6.46
CA LEU A 24 15.16 4.28 -6.36
C LEU A 24 13.69 4.37 -6.75
N PHE A 25 13.31 3.69 -7.84
CA PHE A 25 11.92 3.60 -8.27
C PHE A 25 11.05 2.91 -7.20
N ALA A 26 11.46 1.74 -6.71
CA ALA A 26 10.76 1.02 -5.65
C ALA A 26 10.63 1.85 -4.37
N GLY A 27 11.71 2.55 -3.98
CA GLY A 27 11.72 3.45 -2.84
C GLY A 27 10.77 4.64 -3.01
N TYR A 28 10.71 5.23 -4.21
CA TYR A 28 9.74 6.27 -4.54
C TYR A 28 8.30 5.78 -4.40
N ILE A 29 7.98 4.61 -4.97
CA ILE A 29 6.65 4.01 -4.85
C ILE A 29 6.30 3.75 -3.38
N LEU A 30 7.21 3.13 -2.62
CA LEU A 30 7.03 2.90 -1.19
C LEU A 30 6.76 4.19 -0.41
N TRP A 31 7.48 5.27 -0.72
CA TRP A 31 7.23 6.57 -0.11
C TRP A 31 5.84 7.11 -0.46
N THR A 32 5.40 6.98 -1.71
CA THR A 32 4.04 7.41 -2.12
C THR A 32 2.94 6.61 -1.44
N MET A 33 3.17 5.33 -1.14
CA MET A 33 2.19 4.48 -0.44
C MET A 33 1.88 4.98 0.98
N HIS A 34 2.81 5.70 1.62
CA HIS A 34 2.61 6.29 2.96
C HIS A 34 1.93 7.68 2.92
N GLN A 35 1.73 8.27 1.73
CA GLN A 35 1.07 9.57 1.57
C GLN A 35 -0.45 9.45 1.69
N PRO A 36 -1.21 10.55 1.85
CA PRO A 36 -2.67 10.52 1.81
C PRO A 36 -3.22 9.86 0.52
N PRO A 37 -4.41 9.21 0.58
CA PRO A 37 -4.99 8.50 -0.57
C PRO A 37 -5.10 9.34 -1.84
N GLU A 38 -5.36 10.64 -1.71
CA GLU A 38 -5.49 11.59 -2.83
C GLU A 38 -4.15 11.78 -3.55
N THR A 39 -3.06 11.90 -2.79
CA THR A 39 -1.70 12.04 -3.33
C THR A 39 -1.24 10.73 -3.97
N PHE A 40 -1.46 9.61 -3.29
CA PHE A 40 -1.14 8.27 -3.81
C PHE A 40 -1.89 8.01 -5.13
N GLY A 41 -3.22 8.21 -5.15
CA GLY A 41 -4.05 8.02 -6.34
C GLY A 41 -3.63 8.91 -7.51
N ARG A 42 -3.20 10.15 -7.25
CA ARG A 42 -2.68 11.06 -8.29
C ARG A 42 -1.37 10.57 -8.92
N VAL A 43 -0.49 9.93 -8.15
CA VAL A 43 0.75 9.35 -8.69
C VAL A 43 0.41 8.09 -9.49
N MET A 44 -0.42 7.23 -8.91
CA MET A 44 -0.78 5.93 -9.52
C MET A 44 -1.60 6.06 -10.79
N SER A 45 -2.39 7.12 -10.96
CA SER A 45 -3.13 7.37 -12.20
C SER A 45 -2.24 7.64 -13.43
N LYS A 46 -0.94 7.91 -13.21
CA LYS A 46 0.06 8.10 -14.27
C LYS A 46 1.03 6.92 -14.39
N MET A 47 0.84 5.88 -13.59
CA MET A 47 1.76 4.75 -13.52
C MET A 47 1.54 3.82 -14.73
N PRO A 48 2.59 3.44 -15.48
CA PRO A 48 2.45 2.46 -16.54
C PRO A 48 2.16 1.07 -15.96
N ASP A 49 1.37 0.26 -16.66
CA ASP A 49 0.98 -1.09 -16.24
C ASP A 49 2.19 -2.00 -15.96
N ALA A 50 3.30 -1.79 -16.69
CA ALA A 50 4.54 -2.53 -16.49
C ALA A 50 5.10 -2.41 -15.06
N ALA A 51 4.82 -1.31 -14.35
CA ALA A 51 5.24 -1.14 -12.95
C ALA A 51 4.63 -2.23 -12.05
N TYR A 52 3.38 -2.63 -12.30
CA TYR A 52 2.67 -3.65 -11.53
C TYR A 52 3.21 -5.06 -11.74
N LEU A 53 3.97 -5.29 -12.82
CA LEU A 53 4.63 -6.58 -13.09
C LEU A 53 5.98 -6.69 -12.39
N ILE A 54 6.68 -5.57 -12.20
CA ILE A 54 8.04 -5.56 -11.64
C ILE A 54 8.08 -5.30 -10.14
N LEU A 55 7.00 -4.78 -9.55
CA LEU A 55 6.90 -4.49 -8.12
C LEU A 55 5.85 -5.37 -7.44
N PRO A 56 6.14 -5.92 -6.25
CA PRO A 56 5.15 -6.65 -5.45
C PRO A 56 4.17 -5.69 -4.77
N PHE A 57 3.31 -5.04 -5.55
CA PHE A 57 2.44 -3.95 -5.08
C PHE A 57 1.57 -4.32 -3.88
N GLU A 58 0.93 -5.49 -3.90
CA GLU A 58 0.07 -5.96 -2.82
C GLU A 58 0.83 -6.07 -1.49
N THR A 59 2.01 -6.68 -1.51
CA THR A 59 2.89 -6.80 -0.33
C THR A 59 3.34 -5.43 0.16
N LEU A 60 3.82 -4.57 -0.74
CA LEU A 60 4.29 -3.23 -0.34
C LEU A 60 3.15 -2.38 0.24
N TRP A 61 1.96 -2.46 -0.35
CA TRP A 61 0.78 -1.71 0.08
C TRP A 61 0.30 -2.15 1.46
N THR A 62 0.15 -3.46 1.67
CA THR A 62 -0.28 -4.02 2.95
C THR A 62 0.68 -3.68 4.09
N HIS A 63 2.00 -3.69 3.84
CA HIS A 63 2.98 -3.23 4.82
C HIS A 63 2.94 -1.73 5.05
N ALA A 64 2.90 -0.91 3.99
CA ALA A 64 2.90 0.55 4.10
C ALA A 64 1.66 1.12 4.79
N ARG A 65 0.53 0.43 4.68
CA ARG A 65 -0.77 0.84 5.25
C ARG A 65 -1.21 0.01 6.44
N ALA A 66 -0.34 -0.86 6.95
CA ALA A 66 -0.63 -1.65 8.13
C ALA A 66 -1.03 -0.74 9.29
N GLY A 67 -2.20 -1.01 9.88
CA GLY A 67 -2.59 -0.42 11.14
C GLY A 67 -1.72 -0.94 12.29
N ARG A 68 -1.92 -0.40 13.49
CA ARG A 68 -1.23 -0.87 14.71
C ARG A 68 -2.08 -1.84 15.54
N LEU A 69 -3.32 -2.11 15.12
CA LEU A 69 -4.27 -2.94 15.84
C LEU A 69 -3.86 -4.42 15.73
N GLN A 70 -3.76 -5.10 16.86
CA GLN A 70 -3.41 -6.52 16.97
C GLN A 70 -4.61 -7.34 17.45
N THR A 71 -4.53 -8.66 17.27
CA THR A 71 -5.57 -9.56 17.79
C THR A 71 -5.56 -9.53 19.31
N GLY A 72 -6.72 -9.27 19.92
CA GLY A 72 -6.88 -9.12 21.37
C GLY A 72 -6.88 -7.67 21.85
N ASP A 73 -6.44 -6.72 21.02
CA ASP A 73 -6.59 -5.30 21.34
C ASP A 73 -8.08 -4.92 21.39
N PRO A 74 -8.48 -4.01 22.30
CA PRO A 74 -9.83 -3.46 22.28
C PRO A 74 -10.06 -2.70 20.97
N ALA A 75 -11.15 -3.01 20.28
CA ALA A 75 -11.53 -2.29 19.07
C ALA A 75 -11.74 -0.79 19.38
N PRO A 76 -11.07 0.12 18.65
CA PRO A 76 -11.26 1.56 18.85
C PRO A 76 -12.71 1.95 18.65
N ASP A 77 -13.25 2.71 19.60
CA ASP A 77 -14.64 3.15 19.50
C ASP A 77 -14.79 4.27 18.46
N PHE A 78 -15.88 4.23 17.70
CA PHE A 78 -16.18 5.22 16.66
C PHE A 78 -17.68 5.41 16.48
N SER A 79 -18.04 6.60 15.98
CA SER A 79 -19.42 6.98 15.66
C SER A 79 -19.55 7.19 14.16
N LEU A 80 -20.36 6.37 13.49
CA LEU A 80 -20.63 6.51 12.05
C LEU A 80 -22.07 6.95 11.81
N LEU A 81 -22.27 7.83 10.84
CA LEU A 81 -23.60 8.18 10.36
C LEU A 81 -24.17 7.04 9.51
N LYS A 82 -25.45 6.71 9.69
CA LYS A 82 -26.15 5.79 8.79
C LYS A 82 -26.22 6.36 7.38
N LEU A 83 -26.38 5.49 6.39
CA LEU A 83 -26.46 5.88 4.98
C LEU A 83 -27.60 6.88 4.70
N ASP A 84 -28.74 6.69 5.35
CA ASP A 84 -29.93 7.55 5.26
C ASP A 84 -29.81 8.85 6.07
N LYS A 85 -28.68 9.05 6.79
CA LYS A 85 -28.40 10.19 7.66
C LYS A 85 -29.38 10.36 8.83
N SER A 86 -30.23 9.37 9.11
CA SER A 86 -31.25 9.48 10.14
C SER A 86 -30.65 9.48 11.55
N ASP A 87 -29.50 8.83 11.72
CA ASP A 87 -28.92 8.59 13.03
C ASP A 87 -27.42 8.26 12.96
N LYS A 88 -26.75 8.30 14.11
CA LYS A 88 -25.38 7.83 14.29
C LYS A 88 -25.36 6.52 15.05
N VAL A 89 -24.48 5.60 14.64
CA VAL A 89 -24.25 4.31 15.29
C VAL A 89 -22.87 4.34 15.92
N GLN A 90 -22.82 4.11 17.23
CA GLN A 90 -21.59 3.96 17.99
C GLN A 90 -21.21 2.48 18.07
N LEU A 91 -19.94 2.14 17.83
CA LEU A 91 -19.49 0.74 17.90
C LEU A 91 -19.71 0.12 19.28
N SER A 92 -19.33 0.82 20.36
CA SER A 92 -19.48 0.35 21.74
C SER A 92 -20.92 0.01 22.15
N ALA A 93 -21.91 0.69 21.55
CA ALA A 93 -23.33 0.39 21.78
C ALA A 93 -23.77 -0.95 21.17
N LEU A 94 -23.07 -1.42 20.12
CA LEU A 94 -23.31 -2.71 19.48
C LEU A 94 -22.48 -3.82 20.14
N SER A 95 -21.18 -3.58 20.34
CA SER A 95 -20.25 -4.58 20.85
C SER A 95 -20.48 -4.95 22.31
N SER A 96 -21.12 -4.07 23.09
CA SER A 96 -21.55 -4.38 24.47
C SER A 96 -22.70 -5.39 24.57
N ARG A 97 -23.42 -5.64 23.47
CA ARG A 97 -24.60 -6.52 23.44
C ARG A 97 -24.33 -7.86 22.77
N GLN A 98 -23.51 -7.88 21.72
CA GLN A 98 -23.23 -9.06 20.91
C GLN A 98 -21.92 -8.91 20.13
N PRO A 99 -21.33 -10.02 19.65
CA PRO A 99 -20.20 -9.95 18.73
C PRO A 99 -20.54 -9.13 17.47
N VAL A 100 -19.61 -8.30 17.02
CA VAL A 100 -19.76 -7.41 15.86
C VAL A 100 -18.69 -7.73 14.83
N VAL A 101 -19.10 -7.84 13.57
CA VAL A 101 -18.18 -7.94 12.41
C VAL A 101 -18.17 -6.60 11.69
N LEU A 102 -16.98 -6.06 11.45
CA LEU A 102 -16.80 -4.82 10.69
C LEU A 102 -16.33 -5.16 9.27
N VAL A 103 -17.07 -4.67 8.27
CA VAL A 103 -16.73 -4.79 6.85
C VAL A 103 -16.48 -3.39 6.31
N PHE A 104 -15.25 -3.11 5.89
CA PHE A 104 -14.86 -1.84 5.29
C PHE A 104 -14.85 -1.96 3.77
N GLY A 105 -15.48 -1.02 3.07
CA GLY A 105 -15.53 -1.00 1.62
C GLY A 105 -16.01 0.35 1.06
N SER A 106 -15.92 0.49 -0.26
CA SER A 106 -16.42 1.64 -1.01
C SER A 106 -17.16 1.18 -2.28
N TYR A 107 -18.02 2.04 -2.83
CA TYR A 107 -18.77 1.80 -4.07
C TYR A 107 -17.98 2.18 -5.34
N THR A 108 -16.67 2.33 -5.23
CA THR A 108 -15.78 2.87 -6.27
C THR A 108 -14.93 1.80 -6.90
#